data_AF-A0A2B7GZA7-F1
#
_entry.id   AF-A0A2B7GZA7-F1
#
_cell.length_a   1.000
_cell.length_b   1.000
_cell.length_c   1.000
_cell.angle_alpha   90.00
_cell.angle_beta   90.00
_cell.angle_gamma   90.00
#
_symmetry.space_group_name_H-M   'P 1'
#
loop_
_entity.id
_entity.type
_entity.pdbx_description
1 polymer ?
#
loop_
_entity_poly.entity_id
_entity_poly.type
_entity_poly.pdbx_seq_one_letter_code
_entity_poly.pdbx_strand_id
1 'polypeptide(L)'
;MSSAPFDRDWRAVIATVMVVSALLIAGCTDTSSREYNSTISDPSTGDVIDNVSVDTIDQQNGARFDVDYSIDATANETYSLVVYERRNDSLEWDGTYSLDPNRYHTEFSVGSPLPDEPDPTYQIRVERGANATVIDAVTVTINANRERSRMARGPSGRRRRI
;
A
#
# COMPACT_ATOMS: atom_id res chain seq x y z
N MET A 1 -3.20 -72.45 32.30
CA MET A 1 -3.71 -71.07 32.15
C MET A 1 -2.93 -70.17 33.12
N SER A 2 -2.67 -68.92 32.73
CA SER A 2 -1.61 -68.01 33.22
C SER A 2 -0.24 -68.35 32.62
N SER A 3 0.44 -67.48 31.86
CA SER A 3 0.96 -66.18 32.30
C SER A 3 1.24 -65.24 31.10
N ALA A 4 1.22 -63.93 31.37
CA ALA A 4 1.55 -62.84 30.44
C ALA A 4 3.02 -62.85 29.98
N PRO A 5 3.35 -62.33 28.77
CA PRO A 5 4.72 -62.13 28.35
C PRO A 5 5.29 -60.75 28.73
N PHE A 6 6.59 -60.78 28.94
CA PHE A 6 7.50 -59.76 29.46
C PHE A 6 7.67 -58.52 28.56
N ASP A 7 7.87 -57.38 29.23
CA ASP A 7 8.49 -56.13 28.76
C ASP A 7 9.91 -56.35 28.18
N ARG A 8 10.27 -55.65 27.09
CA ARG A 8 11.58 -54.95 27.01
C ARG A 8 11.72 -54.00 25.81
N ASP A 9 12.06 -52.76 26.14
CA ASP A 9 12.46 -51.63 25.31
C ASP A 9 13.36 -51.96 24.10
N TRP A 10 12.89 -51.57 22.92
CA TRP A 10 13.56 -51.67 21.62
C TRP A 10 14.44 -50.46 21.32
N ARG A 11 15.35 -50.09 22.23
CA ARG A 11 16.40 -49.12 21.89
C ARG A 11 17.20 -49.61 20.67
N ALA A 12 16.93 -49.08 19.48
CA ALA A 12 17.90 -48.77 18.41
C ALA A 12 17.20 -48.62 17.04
N VAL A 13 16.90 -47.38 16.63
CA VAL A 13 17.14 -46.97 15.24
C VAL A 13 17.88 -45.63 15.25
N ILE A 14 19.20 -45.77 15.32
CA ILE A 14 20.19 -45.13 14.44
C ILE A 14 20.20 -43.59 14.40
N ALA A 15 21.19 -43.06 15.11
CA ALA A 15 21.81 -41.75 14.92
C ALA A 15 22.45 -41.61 13.52
N THR A 16 23.02 -40.43 13.24
CA THR A 16 23.79 -39.97 12.04
C THR A 16 22.90 -39.21 11.06
N VAL A 17 23.01 -37.89 10.86
CA VAL A 17 24.21 -37.07 10.62
C VAL A 17 24.01 -35.67 11.24
N MET A 18 24.94 -35.24 12.10
CA MET A 18 25.13 -33.81 12.37
C MET A 18 25.74 -33.16 11.12
N VAL A 19 24.99 -32.34 10.40
CA VAL A 19 25.57 -31.26 9.60
C VAL A 19 25.17 -29.95 10.25
N VAL A 20 26.19 -29.32 10.82
CA VAL A 20 26.27 -27.93 11.20
C VAL A 20 25.74 -27.07 10.05
N SER A 21 24.55 -26.52 10.22
CA SER A 21 24.12 -25.33 9.49
C SER A 21 23.53 -24.34 10.49
N ALA A 22 24.44 -23.76 11.27
CA ALA A 22 24.25 -22.43 11.83
C ALA A 22 24.17 -21.42 10.65
N LEU A 23 23.03 -21.38 9.98
CA LEU A 23 22.55 -20.19 9.29
C LEU A 23 21.66 -19.50 10.33
N LEU A 24 22.13 -18.54 11.14
CA LEU A 24 22.47 -17.19 10.68
C LEU A 24 21.70 -16.82 9.40
N ILE A 25 20.37 -16.91 9.47
CA ILE A 25 19.54 -15.84 8.92
C ILE A 25 19.69 -14.72 9.95
N ALA A 26 20.82 -14.00 9.96
CA ALA A 26 20.96 -12.78 9.17
C ALA A 26 19.70 -11.95 9.36
N GLY A 27 19.78 -10.96 10.23
CA GLY A 27 18.73 -9.96 10.36
C GLY A 27 18.36 -9.44 8.98
N CYS A 28 17.18 -9.85 8.52
CA CYS A 28 16.47 -9.27 7.41
C CYS A 28 15.06 -9.10 7.97
N THR A 29 14.57 -7.94 8.30
CA THR A 29 15.08 -6.58 8.30
C THR A 29 14.26 -5.90 9.39
N ASP A 30 14.77 -4.85 10.02
CA ASP A 30 13.88 -3.86 10.58
C ASP A 30 12.92 -3.44 9.47
N THR A 31 11.72 -4.03 9.42
CA THR A 31 10.54 -3.33 8.91
C THR A 31 10.37 -2.21 9.92
N SER A 32 11.19 -1.18 9.76
CA SER A 32 10.87 0.15 10.20
C SER A 32 9.55 0.41 9.49
N SER A 33 8.42 0.10 10.15
CA SER A 33 7.09 0.38 9.62
C SER A 33 7.06 1.89 9.50
N ARG A 34 7.46 2.37 8.33
CA ARG A 34 7.42 3.79 8.02
C ARG A 34 5.94 4.11 8.05
N GLU A 35 5.54 4.87 9.04
CA GLU A 35 4.16 5.31 9.15
C GLU A 35 3.90 6.22 7.95
N TYR A 36 2.85 5.93 7.19
CA TYR A 36 2.41 6.79 6.10
C TYR A 36 1.12 7.48 6.52
N ASN A 37 0.91 8.69 6.02
CA ASN A 37 -0.37 9.36 6.09
C ASN A 37 -0.75 9.88 4.70
N SER A 38 -1.96 10.43 4.59
CA SER A 38 -2.42 11.09 3.38
C SER A 38 -2.94 12.48 3.69
N THR A 39 -2.79 13.37 2.72
CA THR A 39 -3.48 14.66 2.68
C THR A 39 -4.36 14.69 1.45
N ILE A 40 -5.64 15.00 1.63
CA ILE A 40 -6.67 14.97 0.60
C ILE A 40 -7.19 16.40 0.45
N SER A 41 -7.23 16.91 -0.78
CA SER A 41 -7.82 18.22 -1.06
C SER A 41 -9.34 18.15 -1.09
N ASP A 42 -9.99 19.29 -0.95
CA ASP A 42 -11.40 19.39 -1.31
C ASP A 42 -11.60 19.02 -2.80
N PRO A 43 -12.77 18.47 -3.16
CA PRO A 43 -13.17 18.31 -4.55
C PRO A 43 -13.23 19.66 -5.28
N SER A 44 -12.89 19.65 -6.57
CA SER A 44 -12.86 20.85 -7.40
C SER A 44 -14.23 21.52 -7.57
N THR A 45 -15.30 20.73 -7.59
CA THR A 45 -16.69 21.20 -7.64
C THR A 45 -17.48 20.69 -6.43
N GLY A 46 -17.24 19.43 -6.04
CA GLY A 46 -17.98 18.77 -4.95
C GLY A 46 -19.39 18.34 -5.35
N ASP A 47 -19.68 18.36 -6.65
CA ASP A 47 -20.98 17.97 -7.20
C ASP A 47 -21.07 16.45 -7.47
N VAL A 48 -19.92 15.77 -7.54
CA VAL A 48 -19.85 14.36 -7.93
C VAL A 48 -19.06 13.53 -6.94
N ILE A 49 -17.86 13.96 -6.54
CA ILE A 49 -17.05 13.24 -5.56
C ILE A 49 -17.53 13.66 -4.17
N ASP A 50 -18.12 12.73 -3.43
CA ASP A 50 -18.66 13.00 -2.10
C ASP A 50 -17.57 12.86 -1.03
N ASN A 51 -16.72 11.83 -1.16
CA ASN A 51 -15.67 11.53 -0.21
C ASN A 51 -14.54 10.72 -0.86
N VAL A 52 -13.32 10.93 -0.38
CA VAL A 52 -12.15 10.12 -0.74
C VAL A 52 -11.43 9.74 0.55
N SER A 53 -11.14 8.46 0.72
CA SER A 53 -10.32 7.95 1.82
C SER A 53 -9.19 7.06 1.31
N VAL A 54 -8.18 6.90 2.16
CA VAL A 54 -7.06 5.99 1.92
C VAL A 54 -7.02 5.01 3.09
N ASP A 55 -7.40 3.77 2.83
CA ASP A 55 -7.64 2.78 3.89
C ASP A 55 -6.36 2.13 4.40
N THR A 56 -5.40 1.92 3.50
CA THR A 56 -4.13 1.27 3.82
C THR A 56 -3.04 1.87 2.95
N ILE A 57 -1.90 2.15 3.56
CA ILE A 57 -0.69 2.60 2.87
C ILE A 57 0.48 1.79 3.42
N ASP A 58 1.09 0.96 2.58
CA ASP A 58 2.28 0.23 2.94
C ASP A 58 3.24 0.02 1.75
N GLN A 59 4.49 -0.34 2.02
CA GLN A 59 5.51 -0.51 0.98
C GLN A 59 5.35 -1.80 0.15
N GLN A 60 4.60 -2.77 0.66
CA GLN A 60 4.42 -4.08 0.03
C GLN A 60 3.23 -4.10 -0.94
N ASN A 61 2.13 -3.45 -0.57
CA ASN A 61 0.84 -3.48 -1.26
C ASN A 61 0.43 -2.10 -1.83
N GLY A 62 1.16 -1.05 -1.48
CA GLY A 62 0.89 0.32 -1.91
C GLY A 62 -0.23 1.00 -1.16
N ALA A 63 -0.94 1.91 -1.83
CA ALA A 63 -2.03 2.66 -1.24
C ALA A 63 -3.37 2.23 -1.83
N ARG A 64 -4.32 1.87 -0.97
CA ARG A 64 -5.71 1.54 -1.35
C ARG A 64 -6.61 2.74 -1.10
N PHE A 65 -7.29 3.16 -2.15
CA PHE A 65 -8.22 4.28 -2.15
C PHE A 65 -9.65 3.75 -2.17
N ASP A 66 -10.51 4.43 -1.45
CA ASP A 66 -11.97 4.34 -1.57
C ASP A 66 -12.50 5.73 -1.96
N VAL A 67 -13.35 5.76 -2.97
CA VAL A 67 -13.95 6.98 -3.50
C VAL A 67 -15.44 6.82 -3.56
N ASP A 68 -16.14 7.60 -2.75
CA ASP A 68 -17.60 7.73 -2.78
C ASP A 68 -18.00 8.79 -3.81
N TYR A 69 -19.04 8.49 -4.59
CA TYR A 69 -19.53 9.39 -5.62
C TYR A 69 -21.03 9.26 -5.86
N SER A 70 -21.58 10.34 -6.43
CA SER A 70 -22.96 10.40 -6.90
C SER A 70 -22.99 10.92 -8.33
N ILE A 71 -23.43 10.09 -9.27
CA ILE A 71 -23.57 10.45 -10.68
C ILE A 71 -25.02 10.25 -11.14
N ASP A 72 -25.49 11.17 -11.98
CA ASP A 72 -26.86 11.13 -12.48
C ASP A 72 -27.00 10.15 -13.66
N ALA A 73 -27.80 9.11 -13.46
CA ALA A 73 -28.10 8.05 -14.44
C ALA A 73 -28.99 8.51 -15.60
N THR A 74 -29.53 9.73 -15.56
CA THR A 74 -30.52 10.20 -16.57
C THR A 74 -29.91 10.52 -17.93
N ALA A 75 -28.59 10.70 -18.01
CA ALA A 75 -27.89 10.91 -19.26
C ALA A 75 -27.37 9.59 -19.81
N ASN A 76 -27.54 9.32 -21.11
CA ASN A 76 -26.85 8.23 -21.85
C ASN A 76 -25.33 8.48 -21.96
N GLU A 77 -24.75 9.06 -20.92
CA GLU A 77 -23.35 9.44 -20.81
C GLU A 77 -22.63 8.39 -19.99
N THR A 78 -21.40 8.10 -20.39
CA THR A 78 -20.49 7.26 -19.62
C THR A 78 -19.69 8.13 -18.66
N TYR A 79 -19.56 7.66 -17.43
CA TYR A 79 -18.73 8.30 -16.41
C TYR A 79 -17.56 7.38 -16.08
N SER A 80 -16.38 7.97 -15.93
CA SER A 80 -15.18 7.23 -15.57
C SER A 80 -14.43 7.98 -14.48
N LEU A 81 -13.88 7.23 -13.53
CA LEU A 81 -12.87 7.73 -12.61
C LEU A 81 -11.50 7.46 -13.21
N VAL A 82 -10.70 8.50 -13.38
CA VAL A 82 -9.37 8.45 -13.98
C VAL A 82 -8.35 8.89 -12.96
N VAL A 83 -7.30 8.10 -12.79
CA VAL A 83 -6.24 8.33 -11.81
C VAL A 83 -4.97 8.72 -12.56
N TYR A 84 -4.39 9.83 -12.16
CA TYR A 84 -3.09 10.29 -12.63
C TYR A 84 -2.11 10.39 -11.47
N GLU A 85 -0.88 9.93 -11.66
CA GLU A 85 0.23 10.21 -10.75
C GLU A 85 0.97 11.46 -11.23
N ARG A 86 1.28 12.38 -10.33
CA ARG A 86 2.11 13.54 -10.64
C ARG A 86 3.60 13.16 -10.53
N ARG A 87 4.31 13.20 -11.66
CA ARG A 87 5.77 13.03 -11.73
C ARG A 87 6.43 14.19 -12.45
N ASN A 88 7.42 14.81 -11.80
CA ASN A 88 8.18 15.94 -12.36
C ASN A 88 7.28 17.04 -12.96
N ASP A 89 6.26 17.46 -12.20
CA ASP A 89 5.24 18.44 -12.61
C ASP A 89 4.34 18.06 -13.80
N SER A 90 4.45 16.82 -14.29
CA SER A 90 3.56 16.24 -15.30
C SER A 90 2.58 15.26 -14.67
N LEU A 91 1.40 15.10 -15.27
CA LEU A 91 0.45 14.06 -14.92
C LEU A 91 0.69 12.84 -15.82
N GLU A 92 1.06 11.73 -15.21
CA GLU A 92 1.17 10.43 -15.85
C GLU A 92 -0.08 9.61 -15.56
N TRP A 93 -0.65 8.99 -16.58
CA TRP A 93 -1.84 8.15 -16.41
C TRP A 93 -1.50 6.89 -15.61
N ASP A 94 -2.31 6.57 -14.61
CA ASP A 94 -2.15 5.38 -13.74
C ASP A 94 -3.27 4.36 -13.96
N GLY A 95 -4.53 4.83 -14.04
CA GLY A 95 -5.67 3.92 -14.19
C GLY A 95 -6.98 4.59 -14.62
N THR A 96 -7.94 3.75 -15.04
CA THR A 96 -9.32 4.19 -15.33
C THR A 96 -10.33 3.15 -14.85
N TYR A 97 -11.43 3.63 -14.28
CA TYR A 97 -12.49 2.81 -13.67
C TYR A 97 -13.84 3.32 -14.16
N SER A 98 -14.64 2.45 -14.77
CA SER A 98 -16.00 2.81 -15.17
C SER A 98 -16.87 3.00 -13.94
N LEU A 99 -17.59 4.12 -13.88
CA LEU A 99 -18.53 4.40 -12.81
C LEU A 99 -19.92 3.91 -13.21
N ASP A 100 -20.57 3.20 -12.29
CA ASP A 100 -21.95 2.72 -12.44
C ASP A 100 -22.84 3.66 -11.65
N PRO A 101 -23.85 4.31 -12.26
CA PRO A 101 -24.77 5.19 -11.55
C PRO A 101 -25.58 4.52 -10.42
N ASN A 102 -25.63 3.19 -10.39
CA ASN A 102 -26.27 2.42 -9.34
C ASN A 102 -25.30 1.98 -8.24
N ARG A 103 -24.03 2.36 -8.35
CA ARG A 103 -23.01 2.21 -7.31
C ARG A 103 -22.59 3.59 -6.84
N TYR A 104 -22.27 3.68 -5.57
CA TYR A 104 -21.92 4.94 -4.92
C TYR A 104 -20.48 4.97 -4.42
N HIS A 105 -19.68 3.95 -4.75
CA HIS A 105 -18.27 3.89 -4.39
C HIS A 105 -17.44 3.12 -5.42
N THR A 106 -16.14 3.34 -5.43
CA THR A 106 -15.15 2.57 -6.19
C THR A 106 -13.84 2.53 -5.44
N GLU A 107 -13.27 1.33 -5.37
CA GLU A 107 -11.98 1.09 -4.75
C GLU A 107 -10.91 0.82 -5.81
N PHE A 108 -9.69 1.28 -5.55
CA PHE A 108 -8.53 0.94 -6.36
C PHE A 108 -7.23 1.01 -5.57
N SER A 109 -6.15 0.50 -6.17
CA SER A 109 -4.82 0.52 -5.58
C SER A 109 -3.81 1.10 -6.55
N VAL A 110 -2.88 1.88 -6.00
CA VAL A 110 -1.73 2.44 -6.73
C VAL A 110 -0.43 1.83 -6.21
N GLY A 111 0.66 2.04 -6.95
CA GLY A 111 1.98 1.52 -6.60
C GLY A 111 2.49 1.98 -5.23
N SER A 112 3.43 1.20 -4.69
CA SER A 112 4.00 1.47 -3.37
C SER A 112 4.80 2.77 -3.29
N PRO A 113 4.58 3.61 -2.26
CA PRO A 113 5.39 4.80 -2.05
C PRO A 113 6.82 4.42 -1.68
N LEU A 114 7.77 4.73 -2.57
CA LEU A 114 9.16 4.37 -2.39
C LEU A 114 9.86 5.29 -1.37
N PRO A 115 10.71 4.73 -0.48
CA PRO A 115 11.25 5.47 0.66
C PRO A 115 12.21 6.62 0.30
N ASP A 116 12.88 6.51 -0.86
CA ASP A 116 13.89 7.45 -1.34
C ASP A 116 13.35 8.37 -2.44
N GLU A 117 12.05 8.31 -2.71
CA GLU A 117 11.37 9.13 -3.70
C GLU A 117 10.59 10.30 -3.07
N PRO A 118 10.22 11.33 -3.85
CA PRO A 118 9.26 12.33 -3.41
C PRO A 118 7.94 11.69 -2.96
N ASP A 119 7.20 12.40 -2.10
CA ASP A 119 5.88 11.95 -1.66
C ASP A 119 4.93 11.88 -2.88
N PRO A 120 4.39 10.71 -3.25
CA PRO A 120 3.61 10.58 -4.46
C PRO A 120 2.29 11.33 -4.32
N THR A 121 1.92 12.02 -5.39
CA THR A 121 0.71 12.83 -5.46
C THR A 121 -0.15 12.34 -6.61
N TYR A 122 -1.39 12.00 -6.31
CA TYR A 122 -2.36 11.50 -7.25
C TYR A 122 -3.45 12.53 -7.49
N GLN A 123 -3.90 12.63 -8.74
CA GLN A 123 -5.09 13.37 -9.10
C GLN A 123 -6.16 12.38 -9.57
N ILE A 124 -7.25 12.31 -8.82
CA ILE A 124 -8.41 11.48 -9.10
C ILE A 124 -9.43 12.39 -9.77
N ARG A 125 -9.86 12.04 -10.98
CA ARG A 125 -10.80 12.84 -11.78
C ARG A 125 -12.02 12.02 -12.10
N VAL A 126 -13.20 12.61 -12.01
CA VAL A 126 -14.36 12.08 -12.69
C VAL A 126 -14.48 12.76 -14.04
N GLU A 127 -14.54 11.95 -15.08
CA GLU A 127 -14.64 12.38 -16.48
C GLU A 127 -15.95 11.89 -17.09
N ARG A 128 -16.54 12.75 -17.92
CA ARG A 128 -17.83 12.53 -18.59
C ARG A 128 -17.66 12.39 -20.09
N GLY A 129 -18.27 11.35 -20.63
CA GLY A 129 -18.42 11.10 -22.07
C GLY A 129 -17.11 10.82 -22.80
N ALA A 130 -17.22 10.63 -24.12
CA ALA A 130 -16.07 10.28 -24.97
C ALA A 130 -15.01 11.38 -25.09
N ASN A 131 -15.35 12.62 -24.75
CA ASN A 131 -14.44 13.77 -24.81
C ASN A 131 -13.66 13.98 -23.52
N ALA A 132 -13.76 13.08 -22.53
CA ALA A 132 -13.03 13.14 -21.27
C ALA A 132 -13.19 14.50 -20.55
N THR A 133 -14.42 15.03 -20.50
CA THR A 133 -14.68 16.30 -19.81
C THR A 133 -14.58 16.07 -18.31
N VAL A 134 -13.61 16.69 -17.65
CA VAL A 134 -13.45 16.64 -16.19
C VAL A 134 -14.61 17.39 -15.55
N ILE A 135 -15.40 16.70 -14.73
CA ILE A 135 -16.56 17.26 -14.03
C ILE A 135 -16.31 17.46 -12.54
N ASP A 136 -15.40 16.67 -11.97
CA ASP A 136 -14.89 16.88 -10.62
C ASP A 136 -13.50 16.23 -10.48
N ALA A 137 -12.72 16.66 -9.51
CA ALA A 137 -11.39 16.16 -9.24
C ALA A 137 -10.94 16.39 -7.80
N VAL A 138 -10.20 15.44 -7.26
CA VAL A 138 -9.55 15.50 -5.94
C VAL A 138 -8.06 15.23 -6.10
N THR A 139 -7.24 15.90 -5.30
CA THR A 139 -5.80 15.65 -5.21
C THR A 139 -5.49 14.96 -3.89
N VAL A 140 -4.73 13.86 -3.94
CA VAL A 140 -4.28 13.13 -2.76
C VAL A 140 -2.76 13.01 -2.76
N THR A 141 -2.11 13.39 -1.68
CA THR A 141 -0.67 13.20 -1.48
C THR A 141 -0.45 12.19 -0.36
N ILE A 142 0.40 11.19 -0.61
CA ILE A 142 0.81 10.19 0.38
C ILE A 142 2.13 10.62 1.00
N ASN A 143 2.12 10.98 2.29
CA ASN A 143 3.33 11.46 2.97
C ASN A 143 3.94 10.33 3.81
N ALA A 144 5.23 10.10 3.61
CA ALA A 144 5.97 9.21 4.49
C ALA A 144 6.38 9.94 5.77
N ASN A 145 6.07 9.42 6.97
CA ASN A 145 6.54 9.99 8.22
C ASN A 145 8.06 9.82 8.35
N ARG A 146 8.82 10.88 8.03
CA ARG A 146 10.30 10.82 7.92
C ARG A 146 11.01 10.99 9.26
N GLU A 147 10.29 11.22 10.34
CA GLU A 147 10.88 11.58 11.65
C GLU A 147 11.52 10.38 12.35
N ARG A 148 10.97 9.16 12.21
CA ARG A 148 11.53 7.96 12.84
C ARG A 148 12.74 7.39 12.10
N SER A 149 12.84 7.57 10.78
CA SER A 149 13.95 7.03 9.97
C SER A 149 15.29 7.71 10.26
N ARG A 150 15.29 8.96 10.75
CA ARG A 150 16.52 9.69 11.10
C ARG A 150 17.12 9.27 12.46
N MET A 151 16.33 8.70 13.36
CA MET A 151 16.82 8.28 14.68
C MET A 151 17.54 6.91 14.65
N ALA A 152 17.27 6.06 13.66
CA ALA A 152 17.96 4.76 13.51
C ALA A 152 19.40 4.88 12.98
N ARG A 153 19.76 6.00 12.34
CA ARG A 153 21.15 6.31 11.91
C ARG A 153 21.80 7.30 12.88
N GLY A 154 22.01 6.87 14.12
CA GLY A 154 22.88 7.59 15.05
C GLY A 154 24.32 7.66 14.52
N PRO A 155 25.06 8.76 14.79
CA PRO A 155 26.43 8.91 14.32
C PRO A 155 27.30 7.81 14.92
N SER A 156 27.98 7.02 14.08
CA SER A 156 28.97 6.05 14.56
C SER A 156 30.11 6.81 15.23
N GLY A 157 30.03 6.88 16.55
CA GLY A 157 31.03 7.53 17.41
C GLY A 157 32.38 6.87 17.18
N ARG A 158 33.21 7.51 16.36
CA ARG A 158 34.62 7.20 16.16
C ARG A 158 35.34 7.42 17.50
N ARG A 159 35.41 6.37 18.34
CA ARG A 159 36.22 6.37 19.56
C ARG A 159 37.69 6.56 19.18
N ARG A 160 38.18 7.80 19.28
CA ARG A 160 39.62 8.07 19.41
C ARG A 160 40.08 7.49 20.74
N ARG A 161 40.92 6.45 20.70
CA ARG A 161 41.80 6.11 21.81
C ARG A 161 42.89 7.18 21.87
N ILE A 162 43.06 7.76 23.06
CA ILE A 162 44.31 8.38 23.52
C ILE A 162 44.87 7.43 24.56
#